data_AF-A0A1L8DVE9-F1
#
_entry.id   AF-A0A1L8DVE9-F1
#
_cell.length_a   1.000
_cell.length_b   1.000
_cell.length_c   1.000
_cell.angle_alpha   90.00
_cell.angle_beta   90.00
_cell.angle_gamma   90.00
#
_symmetry.space_group_name_H-M   'P 1'
#
loop_
_entity.id
_entity.type
_entity.pdbx_description
1 polymer ?
#
loop_
_entity_poly.entity_id
_entity_poly.type
_entity_poly.pdbx_seq_one_letter_code
_entity_poly.pdbx_strand_id
1 'polypeptide(L)'
;LQKKSVSMSVQLTNRQSVRAQLSQFIEDMAVPEEMIQAIMETPVVEKDFLAYLNQLNHKLSLVKELSFNESASVNDVREVLENLKIRAMTKIRAYLLEQIYKFRKPMTNYQVPQNAMLKYKFFFEFILSNERQVAQEICSEYVDTMGKIYFSYFKSYSSRLAALQFEEAASKDDLMGIEDTVNKSLFTKTTSLKNKSTVFTIGNRGDVLNQQLEAPILVPHAQQKNKYSYEALFRSEQYALVDNACREYLFVTEFFMVRGSQAQELFNQIMGRTLSLLIKNVETYIQDCFDCIAMFLCIHLILRYQLMCHKRCVPALDKYWDSLQAVIWPRLEFIFRSNIQSVRDCDPTKFTREMGPHCITRRYAEFSAAIVGISEHFPNELMSRLLLELQNEVECFILRMAAIFPSRKEQLIYLINNYDLVLGVLMERTRDNSKEAEAFREQLTARSGEYVEEILAPHFGGIIQFVRECEPMLEKEQMEELRRQERRSLALVANFSSNWKTALEEINKEVLLSFPSLVTGQTLLQLALTNLLQYYHRFHKLLTPNARTQLVNIHVIKMFIKKYSGSFNI
;
A
#
# COMPACT_ATOMS: atom_id res chain seq x y z
N LEU A 1 -89.03 -23.17 3.18
CA LEU A 1 -88.29 -23.10 1.89
C LEU A 1 -86.88 -22.49 2.06
N GLN A 2 -86.72 -21.30 2.63
CA GLN A 2 -85.39 -20.68 2.88
C GLN A 2 -84.38 -21.57 3.66
N LYS A 3 -84.79 -22.22 4.77
CA LYS A 3 -83.92 -23.14 5.52
C LYS A 3 -83.41 -24.33 4.68
N LYS A 4 -84.23 -24.85 3.76
CA LYS A 4 -83.83 -25.94 2.83
C LYS A 4 -82.84 -25.42 1.78
N SER A 5 -83.05 -24.20 1.26
CA SER A 5 -82.13 -23.57 0.30
C SER A 5 -80.73 -23.33 0.89
N VAL A 6 -80.65 -22.86 2.14
CA VAL A 6 -79.36 -22.64 2.83
C VAL A 6 -78.65 -23.97 3.08
N SER A 7 -79.36 -25.00 3.54
CA SER A 7 -78.80 -26.35 3.73
C SER A 7 -78.25 -26.95 2.42
N MET A 8 -78.98 -26.78 1.31
CA MET A 8 -78.56 -27.28 0.01
C MET A 8 -77.34 -26.53 -0.54
N SER A 9 -77.28 -25.21 -0.32
CA SER A 9 -76.11 -24.40 -0.67
C SER A 9 -74.87 -24.84 0.11
N VAL A 10 -74.99 -25.06 1.42
CA VAL A 10 -73.87 -25.55 2.25
C VAL A 10 -73.40 -26.94 1.79
N GLN A 11 -74.31 -27.85 1.47
CA GLN A 11 -73.96 -29.18 0.92
C GLN A 11 -73.26 -29.08 -0.44
N LEU A 12 -73.71 -28.18 -1.32
CA LEU A 12 -73.08 -27.93 -2.61
C LEU A 12 -71.66 -27.39 -2.42
N THR A 13 -71.47 -26.38 -1.57
CA THR A 13 -70.16 -25.79 -1.27
C THR A 13 -69.21 -26.83 -0.67
N ASN A 14 -69.68 -27.64 0.29
CA ASN A 14 -68.87 -28.71 0.88
C ASN A 14 -68.47 -29.76 -0.17
N ARG A 15 -69.38 -30.17 -1.05
CA ARG A 15 -69.07 -31.12 -2.14
C ARG A 15 -68.08 -30.54 -3.14
N GLN A 16 -68.20 -29.27 -3.49
CA GLN A 16 -67.25 -28.59 -4.37
C GLN A 16 -65.86 -28.51 -3.73
N SER A 17 -65.78 -28.18 -2.43
CA SER A 17 -64.52 -28.14 -1.68
C SER A 17 -63.84 -29.51 -1.62
N VAL A 18 -64.60 -30.57 -1.29
CA VAL A 18 -64.05 -31.94 -1.24
C VAL A 18 -63.66 -32.43 -2.62
N ARG A 19 -64.47 -32.15 -3.65
CA ARG A 19 -64.14 -32.49 -5.04
C ARG A 19 -62.85 -31.80 -5.50
N ALA A 20 -62.66 -30.53 -5.18
CA ALA A 20 -61.43 -29.81 -5.53
C ALA A 20 -60.20 -30.45 -4.89
N GLN A 21 -60.28 -30.82 -3.60
CA GLN A 21 -59.19 -31.51 -2.91
C GLN A 21 -58.90 -32.90 -3.49
N LEU A 22 -59.93 -33.68 -3.82
CA LEU A 22 -59.78 -35.00 -4.45
C LEU A 22 -59.22 -34.91 -5.87
N SER A 23 -59.69 -33.93 -6.67
CA SER A 23 -59.16 -33.68 -8.01
C SER A 23 -57.69 -33.30 -7.96
N GLN A 24 -57.29 -32.40 -7.05
CA GLN A 24 -55.90 -32.03 -6.85
C GLN A 24 -55.06 -33.26 -6.46
N PHE A 25 -55.54 -34.08 -5.51
CA PHE A 25 -54.83 -35.29 -5.10
C PHE A 25 -54.65 -36.29 -6.26
N ILE A 26 -55.66 -36.46 -7.12
CA ILE A 26 -55.55 -37.33 -8.29
C ILE A 26 -54.53 -36.78 -9.28
N GLU A 27 -54.54 -35.48 -9.58
CA GLU A 27 -53.55 -34.85 -10.45
C GLU A 27 -52.13 -34.96 -9.88
N ASP A 28 -52.00 -34.83 -8.57
CA ASP A 28 -50.75 -34.94 -7.84
C ASP A 28 -50.21 -36.38 -7.82
N MET A 29 -51.07 -37.40 -7.76
CA MET A 29 -50.65 -38.82 -7.77
C MET A 29 -50.53 -39.41 -9.17
N ALA A 30 -51.28 -38.94 -10.16
CA ALA A 30 -51.24 -39.46 -11.52
C ALA A 30 -49.86 -39.24 -12.16
N VAL A 31 -49.36 -40.22 -12.91
CA VAL A 31 -48.13 -40.10 -13.69
C VAL A 31 -48.50 -40.12 -15.17
N PRO A 32 -48.58 -38.96 -15.85
CA PRO A 32 -48.94 -38.90 -17.26
C PRO A 32 -47.91 -39.60 -18.15
N GLU A 33 -48.34 -40.18 -19.26
CA GLU A 33 -47.44 -40.84 -20.21
C GLU A 33 -46.46 -39.84 -20.85
N GLU A 34 -46.89 -38.59 -21.05
CA GLU A 34 -46.04 -37.51 -21.55
C GLU A 34 -44.88 -37.22 -20.60
N MET A 35 -45.12 -37.30 -19.29
CA MET A 35 -44.07 -37.12 -18.28
C MET A 35 -43.06 -38.28 -18.34
N ILE A 36 -43.53 -39.51 -18.52
CA ILE A 36 -42.67 -40.69 -18.67
C ILE A 36 -41.79 -40.52 -19.92
N GLN A 37 -42.39 -40.24 -21.07
CA GLN A 37 -41.66 -40.04 -22.33
C GLN A 37 -40.65 -38.90 -22.22
N ALA A 38 -41.04 -37.76 -21.64
CA ALA A 38 -40.16 -36.61 -21.49
C ALA A 38 -38.92 -36.92 -20.62
N ILE A 39 -39.11 -37.56 -19.46
CA ILE A 39 -37.98 -37.94 -18.60
C ILE A 39 -37.08 -38.98 -19.29
N MET A 40 -37.67 -39.94 -20.01
CA MET A 40 -36.94 -41.02 -20.66
C MET A 40 -36.11 -40.54 -21.87
N GLU A 41 -36.70 -39.73 -22.74
CA GLU A 41 -36.20 -39.47 -24.09
C GLU A 41 -35.65 -38.05 -24.29
N THR A 42 -36.27 -37.04 -23.68
CA THR A 42 -35.90 -35.63 -23.91
C THR A 42 -34.49 -35.31 -23.37
N PRO A 43 -33.62 -34.63 -24.14
CA PRO A 43 -32.34 -34.16 -23.65
C PRO A 43 -32.49 -33.26 -22.42
N VAL A 44 -31.56 -33.37 -21.45
CA VAL A 44 -31.70 -32.64 -20.17
C VAL A 44 -31.66 -31.12 -20.32
N VAL A 45 -31.08 -30.61 -21.40
CA VAL A 45 -30.94 -29.16 -21.65
C VAL A 45 -32.24 -28.51 -22.16
N GLU A 46 -33.25 -29.30 -22.51
CA GLU A 46 -34.52 -28.80 -23.01
C GLU A 46 -35.44 -28.37 -21.86
N LYS A 47 -36.28 -27.36 -22.14
CA LYS A 47 -37.20 -26.78 -21.13
C LYS A 47 -38.19 -27.81 -20.59
N ASP A 48 -38.66 -28.70 -21.47
CA ASP A 48 -39.67 -29.69 -21.14
C ASP A 48 -39.12 -30.70 -20.12
N PHE A 49 -37.88 -31.14 -20.28
CA PHE A 49 -37.23 -32.00 -19.29
C PHE A 49 -37.18 -31.34 -17.91
N LEU A 50 -36.79 -30.07 -17.83
CA LEU A 50 -36.74 -29.34 -16.56
C LEU A 50 -38.12 -29.17 -15.93
N ALA A 51 -39.15 -28.89 -16.73
CA ALA A 51 -40.53 -28.76 -16.26
C ALA A 51 -41.04 -30.07 -15.66
N TYR A 52 -40.88 -31.19 -16.39
CA TYR A 52 -41.29 -32.51 -15.90
C TYR A 52 -40.42 -33.03 -14.76
N LEU A 53 -39.15 -32.62 -14.65
CA LEU A 53 -38.30 -32.93 -13.51
C LEU A 53 -38.79 -32.26 -12.23
N ASN A 54 -39.26 -31.01 -12.31
CA ASN A 54 -39.89 -30.33 -11.17
C ASN A 54 -41.18 -31.04 -10.73
N GLN A 55 -42.01 -31.45 -11.68
CA GLN A 55 -43.20 -32.26 -11.39
C GLN A 55 -42.83 -33.59 -10.75
N LEU A 56 -41.79 -34.29 -11.26
CA LEU A 56 -41.29 -35.54 -10.67
C LEU A 56 -40.84 -35.33 -9.23
N ASN A 57 -40.09 -34.26 -8.96
CA ASN A 57 -39.61 -33.95 -7.62
C ASN A 57 -40.76 -33.69 -6.64
N HIS A 58 -41.80 -32.97 -7.08
CA HIS A 58 -43.01 -32.75 -6.28
C HIS A 58 -43.73 -34.06 -5.97
N LYS A 59 -43.96 -34.91 -6.99
CA LYS A 59 -44.61 -36.22 -6.84
C LYS A 59 -43.82 -37.15 -5.92
N LEU A 60 -42.49 -37.20 -6.05
CA LEU A 60 -41.61 -37.97 -5.16
C LEU A 60 -41.70 -37.49 -3.70
N SER A 61 -41.78 -36.18 -3.49
CA SER A 61 -41.90 -35.60 -2.14
C SER A 61 -43.25 -35.94 -1.52
N LEU A 62 -44.34 -35.79 -2.26
CA LEU A 62 -45.69 -36.18 -1.83
C LEU A 62 -45.77 -37.67 -1.51
N VAL A 63 -45.19 -38.54 -2.34
CA VAL A 63 -45.18 -39.99 -2.08
C VAL A 63 -44.39 -40.32 -0.82
N LYS A 64 -43.27 -39.64 -0.54
CA LYS A 64 -42.54 -39.80 0.72
C LYS A 64 -43.38 -39.38 1.92
N GLU A 65 -44.09 -38.26 1.84
CA GLU A 65 -44.98 -37.77 2.91
C GLU A 65 -46.18 -38.71 3.16
N LEU A 66 -46.81 -39.21 2.09
CA LEU A 66 -48.00 -40.07 2.17
C LEU A 66 -47.67 -41.53 2.48
N SER A 67 -46.41 -41.96 2.34
CA SER A 67 -45.97 -43.33 2.61
C SER A 67 -46.24 -43.79 4.05
N PHE A 68 -46.34 -42.85 5.00
CA PHE A 68 -46.66 -43.12 6.40
C PHE A 68 -48.13 -43.54 6.63
N ASN A 69 -49.02 -43.31 5.66
CA ASN A 69 -50.46 -43.56 5.79
C ASN A 69 -50.93 -44.84 5.06
N GLU A 70 -50.01 -45.67 4.54
CA GLU A 70 -50.32 -46.92 3.81
C GLU A 70 -51.38 -46.80 2.69
N SER A 71 -51.44 -45.64 2.00
CA SER A 71 -52.42 -45.45 0.93
C SER A 71 -52.15 -46.38 -0.26
N ALA A 72 -53.17 -47.12 -0.72
CA ALA A 72 -53.09 -48.01 -1.88
C ALA A 72 -52.62 -47.28 -3.16
N SER A 73 -53.10 -46.04 -3.37
CA SER A 73 -52.72 -45.21 -4.51
C SER A 73 -51.22 -44.89 -4.58
N VAL A 74 -50.54 -44.87 -3.44
CA VAL A 74 -49.09 -44.65 -3.37
C VAL A 74 -48.35 -45.89 -3.86
N ASN A 75 -48.83 -47.09 -3.51
CA ASN A 75 -48.20 -48.33 -3.94
C ASN A 75 -48.30 -48.51 -5.47
N ASP A 76 -49.40 -48.08 -6.08
CA ASP A 76 -49.63 -48.19 -7.53
C ASP A 76 -48.63 -47.37 -8.36
N VAL A 77 -48.19 -46.20 -7.87
CA VAL A 77 -47.31 -45.28 -8.61
C VAL A 77 -45.86 -45.32 -8.14
N ARG A 78 -45.58 -45.93 -6.98
CA ARG A 78 -44.25 -45.94 -6.35
C ARG A 78 -43.18 -46.49 -7.28
N GLU A 79 -43.39 -47.65 -7.87
CA GLU A 79 -42.39 -48.30 -8.74
C GLU A 79 -42.09 -47.45 -9.98
N VAL A 80 -43.12 -46.87 -10.60
CA VAL A 80 -42.97 -46.00 -11.77
C VAL A 80 -42.17 -44.75 -11.42
N LEU A 81 -42.50 -44.08 -10.32
CA LEU A 81 -41.79 -42.88 -9.87
C LEU A 81 -40.34 -43.16 -9.50
N GLU A 82 -40.07 -44.30 -8.86
CA GLU A 82 -38.70 -44.75 -8.55
C GLU A 82 -37.88 -45.02 -9.82
N ASN A 83 -38.47 -45.70 -10.81
CA ASN A 83 -37.82 -45.92 -12.11
C ASN A 83 -37.54 -44.61 -12.86
N LEU A 84 -38.49 -43.67 -12.85
CA LEU A 84 -38.31 -42.33 -13.42
C LEU A 84 -37.21 -41.55 -12.68
N LYS A 85 -37.17 -41.64 -11.35
CA LYS A 85 -36.12 -41.03 -10.52
C LYS A 85 -34.74 -41.55 -10.93
N ILE A 86 -34.55 -42.86 -11.01
CA ILE A 86 -33.27 -43.49 -11.41
C ILE A 86 -32.86 -43.02 -12.81
N ARG A 87 -33.80 -42.99 -13.76
CA ARG A 87 -33.51 -42.51 -15.12
C ARG A 87 -33.11 -41.04 -15.13
N ALA A 88 -33.88 -40.19 -14.47
CA ALA A 88 -33.61 -38.76 -14.39
C ALA A 88 -32.22 -38.51 -13.77
N MET A 89 -31.90 -39.15 -12.64
CA MET A 89 -30.60 -39.04 -12.00
C MET A 89 -29.46 -39.49 -12.91
N THR A 90 -29.63 -40.57 -13.66
CA THR A 90 -28.61 -41.07 -14.61
C THR A 90 -28.31 -40.03 -15.69
N LYS A 91 -29.35 -39.45 -16.30
CA LYS A 91 -29.20 -38.42 -17.36
C LYS A 91 -28.58 -37.13 -16.81
N ILE A 92 -29.03 -36.69 -15.64
CA ILE A 92 -28.52 -35.48 -14.98
C ILE A 92 -27.05 -35.64 -14.58
N ARG A 93 -26.70 -36.78 -13.95
CA ARG A 93 -25.32 -37.10 -13.57
C ARG A 93 -24.39 -37.07 -14.78
N ALA A 94 -24.80 -37.71 -15.89
CA ALA A 94 -24.02 -37.70 -17.13
C ALA A 94 -23.77 -36.27 -17.64
N TYR A 95 -24.80 -35.42 -17.63
CA TYR A 95 -24.66 -34.02 -18.04
C TYR A 95 -23.74 -33.20 -17.14
N LEU A 96 -23.87 -33.33 -15.82
CA LEU A 96 -23.04 -32.58 -14.87
C LEU A 96 -21.56 -33.01 -14.97
N LEU A 97 -21.28 -34.31 -15.07
CA LEU A 97 -19.93 -34.81 -15.30
C LEU A 97 -19.37 -34.34 -16.65
N GLU A 98 -20.19 -34.32 -17.70
CA GLU A 98 -19.79 -33.76 -19.00
C GLU A 98 -19.40 -32.27 -18.89
N GLN A 99 -20.15 -31.46 -18.13
CA GLN A 99 -19.77 -30.07 -17.89
C GLN A 99 -18.44 -29.99 -17.12
N ILE A 100 -18.23 -30.85 -16.12
CA ILE A 100 -16.98 -30.90 -15.36
C ILE A 100 -15.79 -31.26 -16.27
N TYR A 101 -15.98 -32.19 -17.20
CA TYR A 101 -14.91 -32.56 -18.13
C TYR A 101 -14.56 -31.45 -19.14
N LYS A 102 -15.45 -30.50 -19.40
CA LYS A 102 -15.13 -29.34 -20.26
C LYS A 102 -14.04 -28.45 -19.66
N PHE A 103 -13.93 -28.36 -18.33
CA PHE A 103 -12.87 -27.58 -17.68
C PHE A 103 -11.45 -28.08 -18.03
N ARG A 104 -11.31 -29.37 -18.35
CA ARG A 104 -10.01 -29.99 -18.68
C ARG A 104 -9.47 -29.58 -20.04
N LYS A 105 -10.30 -28.97 -20.90
CA LYS A 105 -9.87 -28.53 -22.23
C LYS A 105 -8.92 -27.33 -22.10
N PRO A 106 -7.80 -27.30 -22.84
CA PRO A 106 -6.89 -26.14 -22.84
C PRO A 106 -7.62 -24.86 -23.22
N MET A 107 -7.21 -23.72 -22.63
CA MET A 107 -7.77 -22.39 -22.91
C MET A 107 -9.28 -22.23 -22.65
N THR A 108 -9.88 -23.14 -21.87
CA THR A 108 -11.29 -23.01 -21.50
C THR A 108 -11.50 -21.77 -20.65
N ASN A 109 -12.45 -20.92 -21.04
CA ASN A 109 -12.97 -19.91 -20.13
C ASN A 109 -13.87 -20.61 -19.11
N TYR A 110 -13.38 -20.79 -17.88
CA TYR A 110 -14.06 -21.54 -16.82
C TYR A 110 -15.44 -20.98 -16.46
N GLN A 111 -15.69 -19.70 -16.74
CA GLN A 111 -17.01 -19.08 -16.52
C GLN A 111 -18.11 -19.70 -17.40
N VAL A 112 -17.77 -20.14 -18.62
CA VAL A 112 -18.77 -20.68 -19.56
C VAL A 112 -19.41 -21.97 -19.01
N PRO A 113 -18.65 -23.03 -18.68
CA PRO A 113 -19.22 -24.22 -18.05
C PRO A 113 -19.81 -23.95 -16.65
N GLN A 114 -19.23 -23.07 -15.83
CA GLN A 114 -19.83 -22.70 -14.52
C GLN A 114 -21.21 -22.06 -14.69
N ASN A 115 -21.36 -21.10 -15.62
CA ASN A 115 -22.65 -20.47 -15.89
C ASN A 115 -23.66 -21.47 -16.48
N ALA A 116 -23.21 -22.42 -17.29
CA ALA A 116 -24.07 -23.50 -17.79
C ALA A 116 -24.57 -24.39 -16.65
N MET A 117 -23.71 -24.74 -15.70
CA MET A 117 -24.10 -25.51 -14.50
C MET A 117 -25.06 -24.71 -13.62
N LEU A 118 -24.79 -23.43 -13.35
CA LEU A 118 -25.67 -22.55 -12.57
C LEU A 118 -27.07 -22.41 -13.19
N LYS A 119 -27.15 -22.30 -14.53
CA LYS A 119 -28.44 -22.25 -15.25
C LYS A 119 -29.32 -23.46 -14.94
N TYR A 120 -28.71 -24.63 -14.72
CA TYR A 120 -29.40 -25.87 -14.39
C TYR A 120 -29.14 -26.31 -12.94
N LYS A 121 -28.98 -25.37 -11.99
CA LYS A 121 -28.69 -25.70 -10.57
C LYS A 121 -29.66 -26.69 -9.92
N PHE A 122 -30.92 -26.69 -10.35
CA PHE A 122 -31.96 -27.61 -9.87
C PHE A 122 -31.57 -29.08 -10.11
N PHE A 123 -30.72 -29.38 -11.08
CA PHE A 123 -30.20 -30.72 -11.31
C PHE A 123 -29.40 -31.25 -10.13
N PHE A 124 -28.53 -30.43 -9.56
CA PHE A 124 -27.77 -30.83 -8.38
C PHE A 124 -28.69 -30.94 -7.15
N GLU A 125 -29.65 -30.02 -6.99
CA GLU A 125 -30.69 -30.08 -5.94
C GLU A 125 -31.51 -31.37 -5.99
N PHE A 126 -31.93 -31.77 -7.19
CA PHE A 126 -32.68 -33.00 -7.43
C PHE A 126 -31.87 -34.24 -7.06
N ILE A 127 -30.58 -34.29 -7.42
CA ILE A 127 -29.70 -35.40 -7.02
C ILE A 127 -29.49 -35.39 -5.50
N LEU A 128 -29.19 -34.23 -4.90
CA LEU A 128 -28.88 -34.12 -3.48
C LEU A 128 -30.04 -34.56 -2.58
N SER A 129 -31.28 -34.25 -2.98
CA SER A 129 -32.51 -34.62 -2.26
C SER A 129 -32.89 -36.09 -2.39
N ASN A 130 -32.32 -36.81 -3.37
CA ASN A 130 -32.70 -38.20 -3.67
C ASN A 130 -31.57 -39.20 -3.44
N GLU A 131 -30.33 -38.92 -3.85
CA GLU A 131 -29.16 -39.82 -3.74
C GLU A 131 -27.88 -39.05 -3.37
N ARG A 132 -27.59 -38.97 -2.07
CA ARG A 132 -26.44 -38.20 -1.54
C ARG A 132 -25.08 -38.70 -2.04
N GLN A 133 -24.94 -40.01 -2.29
CA GLN A 133 -23.68 -40.58 -2.78
C GLN A 133 -23.34 -40.05 -4.19
N VAL A 134 -24.36 -39.93 -5.06
CA VAL A 134 -24.17 -39.39 -6.41
C VAL A 134 -23.84 -37.90 -6.36
N ALA A 135 -24.49 -37.13 -5.47
CA ALA A 135 -24.15 -35.72 -5.27
C ALA A 135 -22.69 -35.55 -4.80
N GLN A 136 -22.25 -36.39 -3.86
CA GLN A 136 -20.87 -36.39 -3.36
C GLN A 136 -19.86 -36.77 -4.45
N GLU A 137 -20.20 -37.71 -5.34
CA GLU A 137 -19.37 -38.08 -6.49
C GLU A 137 -19.15 -36.87 -7.42
N ILE A 138 -20.23 -36.19 -7.82
CA ILE A 138 -20.17 -35.01 -8.70
C ILE A 138 -19.36 -33.88 -8.05
N CYS A 139 -19.58 -33.65 -6.76
CA CYS A 139 -18.83 -32.64 -6.00
C CYS A 139 -17.33 -32.98 -5.94
N SER A 140 -16.99 -34.21 -5.61
CA SER A 140 -15.59 -34.67 -5.56
C SER A 140 -14.90 -34.54 -6.92
N GLU A 141 -15.57 -34.92 -8.01
CA GLU A 141 -15.02 -34.83 -9.36
C GLU A 141 -14.76 -33.36 -9.78
N TYR A 142 -15.66 -32.45 -9.39
CA TYR A 142 -15.49 -31.02 -9.59
C TYR A 142 -14.29 -30.49 -8.81
N VAL A 143 -14.20 -30.82 -7.51
CA VAL A 143 -13.11 -30.42 -6.62
C VAL A 143 -11.76 -30.90 -7.15
N ASP A 144 -11.66 -32.16 -7.53
CA ASP A 144 -10.43 -32.75 -8.06
C ASP A 144 -10.00 -32.11 -9.38
N THR A 145 -10.97 -31.79 -10.25
CA THR A 145 -10.71 -31.17 -11.55
C THR A 145 -10.25 -29.73 -11.37
N MET A 146 -11.02 -28.91 -10.66
CA MET A 146 -10.70 -27.49 -10.47
C MET A 146 -9.45 -27.28 -9.61
N GLY A 147 -9.25 -28.10 -8.57
CA GLY A 147 -8.05 -28.02 -7.75
C GLY A 147 -6.75 -28.27 -8.54
N LYS A 148 -6.76 -29.21 -9.49
CA LYS A 148 -5.61 -29.45 -10.39
C LYS A 148 -5.41 -28.29 -11.38
N ILE A 149 -6.50 -27.76 -11.92
CA ILE A 149 -6.46 -26.66 -12.89
C ILE A 149 -5.89 -25.39 -12.26
N TYR A 150 -6.43 -24.95 -11.11
CA TYR A 150 -5.93 -23.75 -10.44
C TYR A 150 -4.49 -23.90 -10.01
N PHE A 151 -4.12 -25.04 -9.41
CA PHE A 151 -2.75 -25.29 -9.01
C PHE A 151 -1.78 -25.24 -10.20
N SER A 152 -2.13 -25.89 -11.32
CA SER A 152 -1.31 -25.87 -12.53
C SER A 152 -1.17 -24.47 -13.13
N TYR A 153 -2.28 -23.73 -13.19
CA TYR A 153 -2.31 -22.36 -13.68
C TYR A 153 -1.39 -21.46 -12.86
N PHE A 154 -1.60 -21.38 -11.54
CA PHE A 154 -0.80 -20.50 -10.68
C PHE A 154 0.66 -20.94 -10.63
N LYS A 155 0.96 -22.25 -10.54
CA LYS A 155 2.35 -22.74 -10.61
C LYS A 155 3.08 -22.27 -11.87
N SER A 156 2.44 -22.39 -13.04
CA SER A 156 3.01 -21.92 -14.30
C SER A 156 3.08 -20.40 -14.37
N TYR A 157 2.09 -19.71 -13.82
CA TYR A 157 2.03 -18.26 -13.82
C TYR A 157 3.13 -17.65 -12.93
N SER A 158 3.24 -18.08 -11.67
CA SER A 158 4.29 -17.66 -10.74
C SER A 158 5.68 -17.85 -11.34
N SER A 159 5.95 -19.03 -11.91
CA SER A 159 7.25 -19.34 -12.51
C SER A 159 7.59 -18.41 -13.68
N ARG A 160 6.62 -18.08 -14.53
CA ARG A 160 6.83 -17.15 -15.65
C ARG A 160 6.93 -15.70 -15.20
N LEU A 161 6.20 -15.29 -14.16
CA LEU A 161 6.34 -13.96 -13.58
C LEU A 161 7.72 -13.75 -12.96
N ALA A 162 8.25 -14.75 -12.24
CA ALA A 162 9.58 -14.69 -11.65
C ALA A 162 10.68 -14.41 -12.69
N ALA A 163 10.54 -14.94 -13.92
CA ALA A 163 11.49 -14.67 -15.01
C ALA A 163 11.48 -13.20 -15.50
N LEU A 164 10.42 -12.45 -15.21
CA LEU A 164 10.29 -11.03 -15.54
C LEU A 164 10.82 -10.11 -14.44
N GLN A 165 11.25 -10.66 -13.30
CA GLN A 165 11.82 -9.85 -12.22
C GLN A 165 13.17 -9.25 -12.64
N PHE A 166 13.46 -8.05 -12.15
CA PHE A 166 14.83 -7.51 -12.20
C PHE A 166 15.84 -8.49 -11.60
N GLU A 167 17.02 -8.59 -12.22
CA GLU A 167 18.06 -9.57 -11.86
C GLU A 167 18.85 -9.15 -10.61
N GLU A 168 19.05 -7.85 -10.40
CA GLU A 168 19.72 -7.33 -9.20
C GLU A 168 18.70 -7.10 -8.08
N ALA A 169 18.90 -7.76 -6.94
CA ALA A 169 18.13 -7.55 -5.71
C ALA A 169 18.98 -6.79 -4.67
N ALA A 170 18.30 -6.04 -3.81
CA ALA A 170 18.94 -5.43 -2.64
C ALA A 170 19.50 -6.52 -1.73
N SER A 171 20.69 -6.28 -1.19
CA SER A 171 21.43 -7.20 -0.34
C SER A 171 21.80 -6.57 1.01
N LYS A 172 22.43 -7.36 1.88
CA LYS A 172 23.00 -6.86 3.15
C LYS A 172 24.04 -5.75 2.95
N ASP A 173 24.63 -5.66 1.77
CA ASP A 173 25.65 -4.65 1.44
C ASP A 173 25.03 -3.33 0.93
N ASP A 174 23.70 -3.28 0.85
CA ASP A 174 22.94 -2.09 0.43
C ASP A 174 22.17 -1.44 1.61
N LEU A 175 22.54 -1.76 2.86
CA LEU A 175 21.96 -1.12 4.05
C LEU A 175 22.29 0.38 4.13
N MET A 176 21.44 1.14 4.81
CA MET A 176 21.45 2.60 4.77
C MET A 176 22.79 3.23 5.15
N GLY A 177 23.44 2.73 6.20
CA GLY A 177 24.73 3.23 6.71
C GLY A 177 25.97 2.62 6.06
N ILE A 178 25.82 1.76 5.06
CA ILE A 178 26.95 1.19 4.33
C ILE A 178 27.46 2.21 3.30
N GLU A 179 28.78 2.40 3.31
CA GLU A 179 29.49 3.29 2.42
C GLU A 179 29.36 2.80 0.97
N ASP A 180 29.02 3.69 0.05
CA ASP A 180 29.16 3.42 -1.38
C ASP A 180 30.66 3.33 -1.68
N THR A 181 31.24 2.16 -1.47
CA THR A 181 32.50 1.80 -2.11
C THR A 181 32.22 1.80 -3.59
N VAL A 182 32.39 2.98 -4.21
CA VAL A 182 32.54 3.09 -5.65
C VAL A 182 33.81 2.32 -5.95
N ASN A 183 33.68 1.01 -6.14
CA ASN A 183 34.65 0.21 -6.83
C ASN A 183 34.85 0.89 -8.17
N LYS A 184 35.88 1.75 -8.26
CA LYS A 184 36.47 2.27 -9.49
C LYS A 184 37.11 1.09 -10.24
N SER A 185 36.31 0.07 -10.57
CA SER A 185 36.71 -1.01 -11.45
C SER A 185 36.60 -0.50 -12.87
N LEU A 186 37.72 -0.08 -13.43
CA LEU A 186 37.86 0.46 -14.78
C LEU A 186 37.63 -0.60 -15.90
N PHE A 187 37.04 -1.76 -15.60
CA PHE A 187 36.96 -2.90 -16.53
C PHE A 187 35.60 -3.61 -16.61
N THR A 188 34.47 -2.94 -16.37
CA THR A 188 33.15 -3.50 -16.72
C THR A 188 32.33 -2.55 -17.60
N LYS A 189 32.54 -2.65 -18.91
CA LYS A 189 31.62 -2.19 -19.95
C LYS A 189 30.44 -3.17 -20.04
N THR A 190 29.46 -3.03 -19.17
CA THR A 190 28.09 -3.47 -19.45
C THR A 190 27.11 -2.49 -18.81
N THR A 191 26.37 -1.82 -19.67
CA THR A 191 25.17 -1.03 -19.38
C THR A 191 24.04 -1.93 -18.88
N SER A 192 24.13 -2.45 -17.65
CA SER A 192 22.93 -2.75 -16.86
C SER A 192 22.66 -1.53 -15.99
N LEU A 193 21.45 -0.97 -16.10
CA LEU A 193 20.94 0.02 -15.17
C LEU A 193 20.95 -0.62 -13.77
N LYS A 194 22.00 -0.39 -13.00
CA LYS A 194 22.05 -0.77 -11.58
C LYS A 194 20.87 -0.11 -10.88
N ASN A 195 19.92 -0.91 -10.40
CA ASN A 195 18.76 -0.40 -9.68
C ASN A 195 19.07 -0.14 -8.19
N LYS A 196 20.36 -0.10 -7.80
CA LYS A 196 20.83 0.26 -6.45
C LYS A 196 20.26 1.61 -5.98
N SER A 197 19.92 2.51 -6.89
CA SER A 197 19.26 3.80 -6.59
C SER A 197 17.81 3.68 -6.10
N THR A 198 17.20 2.48 -6.09
CA THR A 198 15.78 2.27 -5.73
C THR A 198 15.52 1.58 -4.39
N VAL A 199 16.56 1.17 -3.65
CA VAL A 199 16.39 0.50 -2.34
C VAL A 199 15.66 1.39 -1.34
N PHE A 200 15.95 2.70 -1.39
CA PHE A 200 15.40 3.70 -0.48
C PHE A 200 14.44 4.68 -1.16
N THR A 201 14.15 4.49 -2.46
CA THR A 201 13.24 5.37 -3.21
C THR A 201 12.01 4.63 -3.70
N ILE A 202 10.85 5.28 -3.57
CA ILE A 202 9.59 4.72 -4.07
C ILE A 202 9.41 4.96 -5.57
N GLY A 203 9.70 6.16 -6.08
CA GLY A 203 9.44 6.52 -7.48
C GLY A 203 8.04 6.08 -7.95
N ASN A 204 7.96 5.49 -9.14
CA ASN A 204 6.70 4.99 -9.71
C ASN A 204 6.25 3.65 -9.11
N ARG A 205 7.01 3.05 -8.20
CA ARG A 205 6.67 1.76 -7.57
C ARG A 205 5.39 1.85 -6.74
N GLY A 206 5.09 3.05 -6.21
CA GLY A 206 3.87 3.32 -5.45
C GLY A 206 2.58 3.20 -6.28
N ASP A 207 2.66 3.26 -7.62
CA ASP A 207 1.48 3.19 -8.50
C ASP A 207 0.71 1.87 -8.36
N VAL A 208 1.38 0.80 -7.92
CA VAL A 208 0.79 -0.53 -7.62
C VAL A 208 -0.35 -0.44 -6.62
N LEU A 209 -0.33 0.55 -5.72
CA LEU A 209 -1.36 0.75 -4.70
C LEU A 209 -2.55 1.60 -5.18
N ASN A 210 -2.39 2.32 -6.28
CA ASN A 210 -3.31 3.33 -6.76
C ASN A 210 -3.77 2.98 -8.19
N GLN A 211 -3.29 3.71 -9.20
CA GLN A 211 -3.71 3.58 -10.60
C GLN A 211 -3.56 2.17 -11.13
N GLN A 212 -2.54 1.45 -10.66
CA GLN A 212 -2.29 0.10 -11.11
C GLN A 212 -3.05 -0.94 -10.29
N LEU A 213 -3.63 -0.67 -9.11
CA LEU A 213 -4.18 -1.70 -8.21
C LEU A 213 -5.10 -2.74 -8.88
N GLU A 214 -5.95 -2.31 -9.82
CA GLU A 214 -6.91 -3.16 -10.57
C GLU A 214 -6.59 -3.24 -12.08
N ALA A 215 -5.43 -2.74 -12.52
CA ALA A 215 -5.00 -2.82 -13.91
C ALA A 215 -4.87 -4.29 -14.39
N PRO A 216 -4.96 -4.58 -15.70
CA PRO A 216 -4.87 -5.94 -16.22
C PRO A 216 -3.62 -6.69 -15.74
N ILE A 217 -3.77 -7.98 -15.49
CA ILE A 217 -2.65 -8.83 -15.07
C ILE A 217 -1.58 -8.91 -16.16
N LEU A 218 -0.33 -9.04 -15.75
CA LEU A 218 0.79 -9.21 -16.66
C LEU A 218 0.66 -10.53 -17.42
N VAL A 219 0.76 -10.45 -18.75
CA VAL A 219 0.76 -11.62 -19.64
C VAL A 219 2.21 -11.96 -19.98
N PRO A 220 2.82 -13.02 -19.40
CA PRO A 220 4.28 -13.12 -19.37
C PRO A 220 4.94 -13.21 -20.74
N HIS A 221 4.33 -13.92 -21.70
CA HIS A 221 4.86 -14.03 -23.06
C HIS A 221 4.86 -12.70 -23.82
N ALA A 222 3.96 -11.77 -23.49
CA ALA A 222 3.90 -10.45 -24.11
C ALA A 222 4.90 -9.48 -23.48
N GLN A 223 5.43 -9.79 -22.29
CA GLN A 223 6.26 -8.89 -21.48
C GLN A 223 7.72 -9.33 -21.38
N GLN A 224 8.19 -10.29 -22.20
CA GLN A 224 9.54 -10.86 -22.11
C GLN A 224 10.69 -9.83 -22.24
N LYS A 225 10.43 -8.67 -22.87
CA LYS A 225 11.42 -7.59 -23.01
C LYS A 225 11.42 -6.61 -21.83
N ASN A 226 10.42 -6.69 -20.95
CA ASN A 226 10.25 -5.79 -19.82
C ASN A 226 10.64 -6.50 -18.53
N LYS A 227 11.22 -5.73 -17.59
CA LYS A 227 11.57 -6.18 -16.26
C LYS A 227 10.76 -5.41 -15.22
N TYR A 228 10.39 -6.08 -14.15
CA TYR A 228 9.48 -5.55 -13.12
C TYR A 228 10.07 -5.70 -11.72
N SER A 229 9.68 -4.77 -10.85
CA SER A 229 9.90 -4.90 -9.42
C SER A 229 9.03 -6.01 -8.84
N TYR A 230 9.45 -6.57 -7.71
CA TYR A 230 8.76 -7.70 -7.12
C TYR A 230 7.31 -7.36 -6.74
N GLU A 231 7.06 -6.18 -6.16
CA GLU A 231 5.72 -5.77 -5.78
C GLU A 231 4.77 -5.66 -6.97
N ALA A 232 5.26 -5.34 -8.18
CA ALA A 232 4.43 -5.32 -9.39
C ALA A 232 4.05 -6.74 -9.85
N LEU A 233 4.98 -7.70 -9.74
CA LEU A 233 4.72 -9.11 -10.01
C LEU A 233 3.74 -9.70 -8.98
N PHE A 234 4.00 -9.44 -7.70
CA PHE A 234 3.13 -9.81 -6.59
C PHE A 234 1.72 -9.24 -6.79
N ARG A 235 1.63 -7.95 -7.11
CA ARG A 235 0.36 -7.26 -7.40
C ARG A 235 -0.44 -7.96 -8.51
N SER A 236 0.23 -8.36 -9.60
CA SER A 236 -0.39 -9.08 -10.71
C SER A 236 -0.86 -10.48 -10.33
N GLU A 237 -0.04 -11.23 -9.60
CA GLU A 237 -0.35 -12.58 -9.13
C GLU A 237 -1.53 -12.60 -8.15
N GLN A 238 -1.49 -11.70 -7.17
CA GLN A 238 -2.54 -11.58 -6.15
C GLN A 238 -3.86 -11.07 -6.76
N TYR A 239 -3.81 -10.16 -7.73
CA TYR A 239 -5.03 -9.73 -8.43
C TYR A 239 -5.68 -10.89 -9.21
N ALA A 240 -4.86 -11.68 -9.92
CA ALA A 240 -5.33 -12.89 -10.59
C ALA A 240 -5.95 -13.87 -9.59
N LEU A 241 -5.35 -14.03 -8.40
CA LEU A 241 -5.89 -14.87 -7.33
C LEU A 241 -7.25 -14.36 -6.86
N VAL A 242 -7.38 -13.07 -6.54
CA VAL A 242 -8.64 -12.49 -6.07
C VAL A 242 -9.76 -12.73 -7.06
N ASP A 243 -9.53 -12.48 -8.35
CA ASP A 243 -10.54 -12.66 -9.38
C ASP A 243 -11.00 -14.12 -9.52
N ASN A 244 -10.05 -15.06 -9.55
CA ASN A 244 -10.37 -16.48 -9.67
C ASN A 244 -11.03 -17.03 -8.40
N ALA A 245 -10.46 -16.74 -7.23
CA ALA A 245 -10.95 -17.21 -5.94
C ALA A 245 -12.35 -16.67 -5.61
N CYS A 246 -12.63 -15.39 -5.90
CA CYS A 246 -13.95 -14.83 -5.64
C CYS A 246 -15.03 -15.49 -6.50
N ARG A 247 -14.75 -15.68 -7.79
CA ARG A 247 -15.68 -16.34 -8.71
C ARG A 247 -15.92 -17.79 -8.30
N GLU A 248 -14.84 -18.51 -7.95
CA GLU A 248 -14.92 -19.89 -7.50
C GLU A 248 -15.75 -20.01 -6.22
N TYR A 249 -15.49 -19.17 -5.22
CA TYR A 249 -16.23 -19.21 -3.96
C TYR A 249 -17.73 -18.96 -4.17
N LEU A 250 -18.08 -17.95 -4.98
CA LEU A 250 -19.48 -17.63 -5.27
C LEU A 250 -20.16 -18.77 -6.04
N PHE A 251 -19.50 -19.32 -7.06
CA PHE A 251 -20.02 -20.48 -7.80
C PHE A 251 -20.26 -21.67 -6.88
N VAL A 252 -19.27 -22.03 -6.06
CA VAL A 252 -19.34 -23.21 -5.19
C VAL A 252 -20.45 -23.05 -4.15
N THR A 253 -20.56 -21.86 -3.56
CA THR A 253 -21.62 -21.51 -2.59
C THR A 253 -23.01 -21.63 -3.22
N GLU A 254 -23.18 -21.14 -4.44
CA GLU A 254 -24.48 -21.15 -5.12
C GLU A 254 -24.84 -22.53 -5.67
N PHE A 255 -23.94 -23.17 -6.42
CA PHE A 255 -24.23 -24.41 -7.13
C PHE A 255 -24.33 -25.61 -6.18
N PHE A 256 -23.41 -25.74 -5.22
CA PHE A 256 -23.41 -26.83 -4.25
C PHE A 256 -24.25 -26.54 -3.00
N MET A 257 -24.90 -25.37 -2.95
CA MET A 257 -25.82 -24.96 -1.87
C MET A 257 -25.20 -24.99 -0.46
N VAL A 258 -23.89 -24.75 -0.38
CA VAL A 258 -23.14 -24.72 0.88
C VAL A 258 -23.04 -23.29 1.41
N ARG A 259 -22.98 -23.11 2.73
CA ARG A 259 -22.82 -21.80 3.39
C ARG A 259 -21.89 -21.90 4.59
N GLY A 260 -21.35 -20.75 5.02
CA GLY A 260 -20.52 -20.65 6.21
C GLY A 260 -19.30 -21.58 6.16
N SER A 261 -19.15 -22.42 7.19
CA SER A 261 -18.01 -23.34 7.32
C SER A 261 -17.92 -24.37 6.19
N GLN A 262 -19.06 -24.89 5.70
CA GLN A 262 -19.08 -25.86 4.61
C GLN A 262 -18.58 -25.25 3.29
N ALA A 263 -18.98 -24.00 3.00
CA ALA A 263 -18.47 -23.27 1.84
C ALA A 263 -16.96 -23.04 1.94
N GLN A 264 -16.47 -22.69 3.14
CA GLN A 264 -15.04 -22.53 3.38
C GLN A 264 -14.27 -23.84 3.19
N GLU A 265 -14.78 -24.96 3.71
CA GLU A 265 -14.14 -26.27 3.59
C GLU A 265 -14.04 -26.70 2.12
N LEU A 266 -15.14 -26.59 1.37
CA LEU A 266 -15.17 -26.93 -0.05
C LEU A 266 -14.25 -26.04 -0.88
N PHE A 267 -14.22 -24.73 -0.60
CA PHE A 267 -13.26 -23.80 -1.20
C PHE A 267 -11.81 -24.20 -0.89
N ASN A 268 -11.50 -24.58 0.35
CA ASN A 268 -10.16 -25.00 0.74
C ASN A 268 -9.73 -26.31 0.06
N GLN A 269 -10.65 -27.24 -0.20
CA GLN A 269 -10.34 -28.46 -0.96
C GLN A 269 -9.91 -28.13 -2.41
N ILE A 270 -10.50 -27.08 -3.00
CA ILE A 270 -10.19 -26.63 -4.37
C ILE A 270 -8.92 -25.77 -4.38
N MET A 271 -8.88 -24.69 -3.60
CA MET A 271 -7.86 -23.66 -3.66
C MET A 271 -6.69 -23.88 -2.70
N GLY A 272 -6.83 -24.72 -1.68
CA GLY A 272 -5.86 -24.84 -0.59
C GLY A 272 -4.43 -25.12 -1.06
N ARG A 273 -4.25 -26.08 -1.99
CA ARG A 273 -2.92 -26.38 -2.57
C ARG A 273 -2.31 -25.19 -3.30
N THR A 274 -3.14 -24.42 -4.01
CA THR A 274 -2.74 -23.19 -4.69
C THR A 274 -2.32 -22.12 -3.70
N LEU A 275 -3.13 -21.88 -2.66
CA LEU A 275 -2.84 -20.90 -1.62
C LEU A 275 -1.53 -21.23 -0.89
N SER A 276 -1.31 -22.51 -0.53
CA SER A 276 -0.06 -22.96 0.08
C SER A 276 1.16 -22.76 -0.82
N LEU A 277 1.02 -23.00 -2.13
CA LEU A 277 2.10 -22.72 -3.10
C LEU A 277 2.45 -21.24 -3.12
N LEU A 278 1.45 -20.35 -3.17
CA LEU A 278 1.67 -18.92 -3.23
C LEU A 278 2.29 -18.38 -1.93
N ILE A 279 1.85 -18.86 -0.77
CA ILE A 279 2.50 -18.54 0.52
C ILE A 279 3.97 -18.93 0.48
N LYS A 280 4.28 -20.16 0.03
CA LYS A 280 5.66 -20.66 -0.04
C LYS A 280 6.55 -19.88 -1.01
N ASN A 281 6.00 -19.42 -2.13
CA ASN A 281 6.72 -18.55 -3.07
C ASN A 281 7.11 -17.22 -2.40
N VAL A 282 6.19 -16.64 -1.63
CA VAL A 282 6.42 -15.40 -0.88
C VAL A 282 7.45 -15.62 0.24
N GLU A 283 7.34 -16.70 1.02
CA GLU A 283 8.36 -17.10 2.01
C GLU A 283 9.76 -17.20 1.41
N THR A 284 9.87 -17.85 0.25
CA THR A 284 11.14 -18.05 -0.46
C THR A 284 11.76 -16.72 -0.91
N TYR A 285 10.94 -15.80 -1.45
CA TYR A 285 11.43 -14.49 -1.86
C TYR A 285 11.89 -13.64 -0.66
N ILE A 286 11.13 -13.67 0.43
CA ILE A 286 11.33 -12.76 1.56
C ILE A 286 12.56 -13.12 2.39
N GLN A 287 12.92 -14.40 2.45
CA GLN A 287 14.06 -14.89 3.21
C GLN A 287 15.36 -14.10 2.93
N ASP A 288 15.61 -13.75 1.67
CA ASP A 288 16.82 -13.04 1.24
C ASP A 288 16.54 -11.61 0.73
N CYS A 289 15.30 -11.11 0.85
CA CYS A 289 14.97 -9.75 0.45
C CYS A 289 15.56 -8.73 1.43
N PHE A 290 16.09 -7.61 0.94
CA PHE A 290 16.51 -6.44 1.74
C PHE A 290 15.78 -5.14 1.34
N ASP A 291 14.79 -5.24 0.44
CA ASP A 291 14.00 -4.09 -0.03
C ASP A 291 12.78 -3.89 0.89
N CYS A 292 12.94 -3.00 1.88
CA CYS A 292 11.88 -2.64 2.82
C CYS A 292 10.64 -2.05 2.12
N ILE A 293 10.84 -1.24 1.08
CA ILE A 293 9.74 -0.60 0.34
C ILE A 293 8.93 -1.65 -0.41
N ALA A 294 9.57 -2.62 -1.09
CA ALA A 294 8.88 -3.71 -1.78
C ALA A 294 7.96 -4.49 -0.84
N MET A 295 8.49 -4.94 0.30
CA MET A 295 7.72 -5.72 1.28
C MET A 295 6.56 -4.91 1.86
N PHE A 296 6.79 -3.61 2.14
CA PHE A 296 5.74 -2.77 2.68
C PHE A 296 4.64 -2.49 1.64
N LEU A 297 5.00 -2.28 0.37
CA LEU A 297 4.03 -2.23 -0.74
C LEU A 297 3.23 -3.54 -0.85
N CYS A 298 3.87 -4.71 -0.71
CA CYS A 298 3.18 -6.00 -0.71
C CYS A 298 2.18 -6.14 0.45
N ILE A 299 2.52 -5.72 1.67
CA ILE A 299 1.58 -5.67 2.81
C ILE A 299 0.38 -4.79 2.47
N HIS A 300 0.62 -3.61 1.91
CA HIS A 300 -0.42 -2.67 1.55
C HIS A 300 -1.30 -3.15 0.37
N LEU A 301 -0.78 -4.00 -0.51
CA LEU A 301 -1.56 -4.72 -1.52
C LEU A 301 -2.46 -5.78 -0.88
N ILE A 302 -1.92 -6.56 0.08
CA ILE A 302 -2.70 -7.56 0.83
C ILE A 302 -3.92 -6.90 1.50
N LEU A 303 -3.71 -5.81 2.23
CA LEU A 303 -4.80 -5.09 2.91
C LEU A 303 -5.88 -4.61 1.93
N ARG A 304 -5.49 -4.06 0.78
CA ARG A 304 -6.43 -3.59 -0.25
C ARG A 304 -7.18 -4.75 -0.92
N TYR A 305 -6.50 -5.85 -1.21
CA TYR A 305 -7.14 -7.03 -1.81
C TYR A 305 -8.05 -7.77 -0.85
N GLN A 306 -7.72 -7.82 0.44
CA GLN A 306 -8.62 -8.32 1.48
C GLN A 306 -9.90 -7.49 1.54
N LEU A 307 -9.80 -6.15 1.58
CA LEU A 307 -10.97 -5.28 1.51
C LEU A 307 -11.78 -5.49 0.23
N MET A 308 -11.12 -5.71 -0.91
CA MET A 308 -11.79 -5.98 -2.17
C MET A 308 -12.56 -7.31 -2.15
N CYS A 309 -11.99 -8.37 -1.57
CA CYS A 309 -12.69 -9.64 -1.34
C CYS A 309 -13.93 -9.46 -0.45
N HIS A 310 -13.81 -8.70 0.65
CA HIS A 310 -14.95 -8.39 1.50
C HIS A 310 -16.04 -7.58 0.79
N LYS A 311 -15.67 -6.59 -0.04
CA LYS A 311 -16.63 -5.84 -0.89
C LYS A 311 -17.37 -6.77 -1.87
N ARG A 312 -16.73 -7.85 -2.32
CA ARG A 312 -17.32 -8.89 -3.17
C ARG A 312 -18.07 -9.96 -2.36
N CYS A 313 -18.24 -9.79 -1.05
CA CYS A 313 -18.86 -10.74 -0.13
C CYS A 313 -18.16 -12.12 -0.08
N VAL A 314 -16.83 -12.14 -0.22
CA VAL A 314 -16.02 -13.36 -0.19
C VAL A 314 -15.02 -13.31 0.96
N PRO A 315 -15.29 -13.96 2.11
CA PRO A 315 -14.36 -14.05 3.24
C PRO A 315 -13.34 -15.19 3.09
N ALA A 316 -13.39 -15.94 1.98
CA ALA A 316 -12.70 -17.23 1.85
C ALA A 316 -11.17 -17.15 1.91
N LEU A 317 -10.62 -15.97 1.64
CA LEU A 317 -9.18 -15.71 1.58
C LEU A 317 -8.63 -15.06 2.86
N ASP A 318 -9.43 -14.79 3.89
CA ASP A 318 -8.98 -14.05 5.09
C ASP A 318 -7.75 -14.69 5.73
N LYS A 319 -7.80 -16.00 5.98
CA LYS A 319 -6.67 -16.76 6.53
C LYS A 319 -5.43 -16.73 5.63
N TYR A 320 -5.62 -16.63 4.32
CA TYR A 320 -4.51 -16.54 3.36
C TYR A 320 -3.81 -15.18 3.47
N TRP A 321 -4.59 -14.09 3.54
CA TRP A 321 -4.07 -12.75 3.74
C TRP A 321 -3.34 -12.60 5.08
N ASP A 322 -3.90 -13.16 6.15
CA ASP A 322 -3.26 -13.19 7.47
C ASP A 322 -1.93 -13.96 7.42
N SER A 323 -1.89 -15.09 6.71
CA SER A 323 -0.68 -15.90 6.56
C SER A 323 0.41 -15.15 5.80
N LEU A 324 0.08 -14.46 4.71
CA LEU A 324 1.05 -13.64 3.99
C LEU A 324 1.60 -12.51 4.86
N GLN A 325 0.74 -11.82 5.62
CA GLN A 325 1.19 -10.79 6.56
C GLN A 325 2.13 -11.36 7.63
N ALA A 326 1.80 -12.53 8.19
CA ALA A 326 2.62 -13.20 9.19
C ALA A 326 4.01 -13.60 8.66
N VAL A 327 4.14 -13.84 7.35
CA VAL A 327 5.44 -14.09 6.68
C VAL A 327 6.22 -12.79 6.45
N ILE A 328 5.57 -11.72 5.98
CA ILE A 328 6.26 -10.49 5.58
C ILE A 328 6.72 -9.65 6.79
N TRP A 329 5.86 -9.47 7.80
CA TRP A 329 6.10 -8.54 8.90
C TRP A 329 7.39 -8.79 9.69
N PRO A 330 7.71 -10.03 10.13
CA PRO A 330 8.93 -10.28 10.89
C PRO A 330 10.20 -9.94 10.11
N ARG A 331 10.22 -10.23 8.80
CA ARG A 331 11.35 -9.92 7.95
C ARG A 331 11.49 -8.42 7.71
N LEU A 332 10.38 -7.72 7.46
CA LEU A 332 10.37 -6.28 7.31
C LEU A 332 10.94 -5.58 8.55
N GLU A 333 10.47 -5.95 9.75
CA GLU A 333 11.01 -5.41 11.01
C GLU A 333 12.51 -5.68 11.13
N PHE A 334 12.96 -6.90 10.85
CA PHE A 334 14.38 -7.26 10.93
C PHE A 334 15.26 -6.38 10.02
N ILE A 335 14.87 -6.17 8.76
CA ILE A 335 15.68 -5.37 7.82
C ILE A 335 15.60 -3.89 8.17
N PHE A 336 14.45 -3.40 8.61
CA PHE A 336 14.33 -2.02 9.07
C PHE A 336 15.27 -1.77 10.26
N ARG A 337 15.26 -2.65 11.25
CA ARG A 337 16.22 -2.60 12.38
C ARG A 337 17.67 -2.72 11.94
N SER A 338 17.95 -3.53 10.91
CA SER A 338 19.29 -3.63 10.33
C SER A 338 19.74 -2.31 9.68
N ASN A 339 18.82 -1.58 9.02
CA ASN A 339 19.11 -0.24 8.51
C ASN A 339 19.41 0.75 9.65
N ILE A 340 18.59 0.77 10.71
CA ILE A 340 18.82 1.59 11.90
C ILE A 340 20.21 1.29 12.49
N GLN A 341 20.51 0.01 12.71
CA GLN A 341 21.79 -0.44 13.26
C GLN A 341 22.96 -0.05 12.36
N SER A 342 22.81 -0.15 11.03
CA SER A 342 23.86 0.25 10.08
C SER A 342 24.21 1.73 10.16
N VAL A 343 23.23 2.61 10.42
CA VAL A 343 23.48 4.05 10.60
C VAL A 343 24.14 4.32 11.95
N ARG A 344 23.70 3.61 13.00
CA ARG A 344 24.28 3.71 14.34
C ARG A 344 25.78 3.36 14.35
N ASP A 345 26.11 2.21 13.78
CA ASP A 345 27.48 1.66 13.72
C ASP A 345 28.37 2.33 12.67
N CYS A 346 27.78 3.21 11.87
CA CYS A 346 28.50 3.97 10.86
C CYS A 346 29.61 4.80 11.52
N ASP A 347 30.83 4.71 10.99
CA ASP A 347 31.99 5.48 11.42
C ASP A 347 32.12 6.74 10.56
N PRO A 348 31.84 7.93 11.11
CA PRO A 348 31.90 9.20 10.39
C PRO A 348 33.27 9.48 9.75
N THR A 349 34.35 8.94 10.31
CA THR A 349 35.72 9.25 9.86
C THR A 349 36.11 8.60 8.54
N LYS A 350 35.33 7.62 8.08
CA LYS A 350 35.58 6.90 6.82
C LYS A 350 35.13 7.68 5.60
N PHE A 351 34.18 8.60 5.77
CA PHE A 351 33.58 9.36 4.68
C PHE A 351 34.44 10.56 4.25
N THR A 352 34.26 10.97 2.99
CA THR A 352 34.82 12.22 2.46
C THR A 352 34.30 13.42 3.24
N ARG A 353 35.20 14.36 3.55
CA ARG A 353 34.85 15.61 4.26
C ARG A 353 34.25 16.63 3.31
N GLU A 354 33.00 16.42 2.94
CA GLU A 354 32.24 17.33 2.09
C GLU A 354 31.13 18.01 2.90
N MET A 355 31.00 19.33 2.77
CA MET A 355 29.98 20.11 3.50
C MET A 355 28.58 20.02 2.85
N GLY A 356 28.46 19.34 1.71
CA GLY A 356 27.18 19.13 1.04
C GLY A 356 26.30 18.09 1.77
N PRO A 357 25.05 17.89 1.28
CA PRO A 357 24.16 16.89 1.85
C PRO A 357 24.74 15.48 1.74
N HIS A 358 24.73 14.73 2.85
CA HIS A 358 25.32 13.41 2.91
C HIS A 358 24.42 12.35 2.27
N CYS A 359 25.02 11.28 1.71
CA CYS A 359 24.26 10.22 1.03
C CYS A 359 23.28 9.49 1.99
N ILE A 360 23.70 9.21 3.22
CA ILE A 360 22.85 8.62 4.27
C ILE A 360 21.64 9.50 4.56
N THR A 361 21.84 10.82 4.68
CA THR A 361 20.76 11.79 4.87
C THR A 361 19.75 11.76 3.73
N ARG A 362 20.24 11.66 2.48
CA ARG A 362 19.36 11.54 1.31
C ARG A 362 18.57 10.23 1.33
N ARG A 363 19.24 9.10 1.56
CA ARG A 363 18.61 7.77 1.66
C ARG A 363 17.52 7.76 2.72
N TYR A 364 17.81 8.34 3.89
CA TYR A 364 16.85 8.51 4.97
C TYR A 364 15.63 9.32 4.52
N ALA A 365 15.84 10.50 3.94
CA ALA A 365 14.74 11.38 3.57
C ALA A 365 13.81 10.73 2.53
N GLU A 366 14.39 10.09 1.51
CA GLU A 366 13.64 9.38 0.47
C GLU A 366 12.89 8.17 1.02
N PHE A 367 13.53 7.42 1.92
CA PHE A 367 12.95 6.24 2.55
C PHE A 367 11.82 6.61 3.51
N SER A 368 12.03 7.60 4.38
CA SER A 368 11.02 8.08 5.32
C SER A 368 9.78 8.59 4.57
N ALA A 369 9.98 9.44 3.55
CA ALA A 369 8.90 9.92 2.70
C ALA A 369 8.12 8.77 2.03
N ALA A 370 8.82 7.71 1.57
CA ALA A 370 8.18 6.53 0.99
C ALA A 370 7.31 5.79 2.01
N ILE A 371 7.84 5.49 3.20
CA ILE A 371 7.10 4.76 4.23
C ILE A 371 5.89 5.56 4.72
N VAL A 372 6.05 6.87 4.94
CA VAL A 372 4.94 7.76 5.33
C VAL A 372 3.88 7.80 4.24
N GLY A 373 4.26 7.97 2.98
CA GLY A 373 3.33 8.00 1.85
C GLY A 373 2.55 6.69 1.68
N ILE A 374 3.21 5.54 1.83
CA ILE A 374 2.54 4.22 1.76
C ILE A 374 1.55 4.04 2.93
N SER A 375 1.93 4.49 4.13
CA SER A 375 1.16 4.31 5.37
C SER A 375 -0.13 5.12 5.45
N GLU A 376 -0.34 6.11 4.56
CA GLU A 376 -1.45 7.08 4.65
C GLU A 376 -2.84 6.45 4.84
N HIS A 377 -3.11 5.36 4.12
CA HIS A 377 -4.43 4.70 4.14
C HIS A 377 -4.54 3.61 5.22
N PHE A 378 -3.42 3.05 5.65
CA PHE A 378 -3.36 1.97 6.64
C PHE A 378 -2.19 2.25 7.60
N PRO A 379 -2.38 3.15 8.58
CA PRO A 379 -1.33 3.50 9.51
C PRO A 379 -0.95 2.29 10.36
N ASN A 380 0.35 2.16 10.65
CA ASN A 380 0.89 1.07 11.43
C ASN A 380 1.84 1.59 12.52
N GLU A 381 1.57 1.19 13.77
CA GLU A 381 2.31 1.67 14.95
C GLU A 381 3.77 1.19 14.96
N LEU A 382 4.02 -0.07 14.54
CA LEU A 382 5.37 -0.61 14.44
C LEU A 382 6.21 0.21 13.46
N MET A 383 5.68 0.51 12.27
CA MET A 383 6.39 1.33 11.27
C MET A 383 6.65 2.75 11.78
N SER A 384 5.67 3.36 12.47
CA SER A 384 5.82 4.70 13.05
C SER A 384 6.93 4.75 14.10
N ARG A 385 7.01 3.73 14.95
CA ARG A 385 8.08 3.60 15.97
C ARG A 385 9.45 3.38 15.33
N LEU A 386 9.54 2.49 14.33
CA LEU A 386 10.79 2.21 13.63
C LEU A 386 11.31 3.44 12.87
N LEU A 387 10.43 4.22 12.25
CA LEU A 387 10.80 5.50 11.61
C LEU A 387 11.37 6.50 12.62
N LEU A 388 10.76 6.62 13.81
CA LEU A 388 11.27 7.49 14.86
C LEU A 388 12.64 7.03 15.38
N GLU A 389 12.83 5.72 15.57
CA GLU A 389 14.14 5.14 15.92
C GLU A 389 15.19 5.47 14.85
N LEU A 390 14.84 5.33 13.56
CA LEU A 390 15.74 5.68 12.46
C LEU A 390 16.06 7.17 12.39
N GLN A 391 15.07 8.04 12.59
CA GLN A 391 15.24 9.49 12.64
C GLN A 391 16.30 9.87 13.67
N ASN A 392 16.17 9.35 14.90
CA ASN A 392 17.10 9.66 15.99
C ASN A 392 18.53 9.23 15.66
N GLU A 393 18.73 8.05 15.07
CA GLU A 393 20.06 7.58 14.68
C GLU A 393 20.66 8.41 13.53
N VAL A 394 19.84 8.84 12.57
CA VAL A 394 20.28 9.71 11.47
C VAL A 394 20.64 11.12 11.98
N GLU A 395 19.85 11.69 12.88
CA GLU A 395 20.17 12.97 13.53
C GLU A 395 21.49 12.87 14.31
N CYS A 396 21.69 11.80 15.07
CA CYS A 396 22.95 11.54 15.78
C CYS A 396 24.13 11.38 14.80
N PHE A 397 23.93 10.67 13.69
CA PHE A 397 24.94 10.54 12.64
C PHE A 397 25.32 11.91 12.03
N ILE A 398 24.33 12.74 11.67
CA ILE A 398 24.54 14.08 11.12
C ILE A 398 25.37 14.95 12.09
N LEU A 399 25.07 14.90 13.40
CA LEU A 399 25.84 15.63 14.41
C LEU A 399 27.27 15.11 14.55
N ARG A 400 27.48 13.78 14.54
CA ARG A 400 28.83 13.19 14.60
C ARG A 400 29.65 13.54 13.35
N MET A 401 29.05 13.54 12.17
CA MET A 401 29.68 13.99 10.92
C MET A 401 30.04 15.47 10.97
N ALA A 402 29.13 16.31 11.46
CA ALA A 402 29.41 17.74 11.63
C ALA A 402 30.63 17.95 12.53
N ALA A 403 30.76 17.21 13.63
CA ALA A 403 31.88 17.35 14.57
C ALA A 403 33.28 17.04 13.97
N ILE A 404 33.37 16.42 12.78
CA ILE A 404 34.64 16.22 12.07
C ILE A 404 35.21 17.53 11.53
N PHE A 405 34.33 18.49 11.18
CA PHE A 405 34.77 19.75 10.61
C PHE A 405 35.42 20.63 11.69
N PRO A 406 36.61 21.20 11.40
CA PRO A 406 37.42 21.89 12.40
C PRO A 406 36.82 23.22 12.85
N SER A 407 36.14 23.95 11.95
CA SER A 407 35.55 25.24 12.29
C SER A 407 34.04 25.15 12.52
N ARG A 408 33.51 25.89 13.50
CA ARG A 408 32.06 25.92 13.78
C ARG A 408 31.24 26.32 12.56
N LYS A 409 31.78 27.22 11.74
CA LYS A 409 31.19 27.64 10.47
C LYS A 409 30.98 26.47 9.50
N GLU A 410 31.99 25.64 9.26
CA GLU A 410 31.88 24.45 8.40
C GLU A 410 30.90 23.42 8.98
N GLN A 411 30.89 23.24 10.31
CA GLN A 411 29.91 22.38 10.98
C GLN A 411 28.48 22.85 10.68
N LEU A 412 28.22 24.15 10.80
CA LEU A 412 26.90 24.74 10.55
C LEU A 412 26.47 24.65 9.09
N ILE A 413 27.40 24.87 8.14
CA ILE A 413 27.13 24.69 6.70
C ILE A 413 26.67 23.25 6.43
N TYR A 414 27.42 22.26 6.96
CA TYR A 414 27.07 20.85 6.81
C TYR A 414 25.69 20.52 7.40
N LEU A 415 25.42 20.98 8.62
CA LEU A 415 24.13 20.74 9.29
C LEU A 415 22.96 21.32 8.49
N ILE A 416 23.07 22.59 8.07
CA ILE A 416 22.04 23.28 7.30
C ILE A 416 21.78 22.56 5.98
N ASN A 417 22.83 22.21 5.22
CA ASN A 417 22.69 21.50 3.94
C ASN A 417 21.97 20.15 4.10
N ASN A 418 22.23 19.43 5.18
CA ASN A 418 21.58 18.14 5.45
C ASN A 418 20.11 18.32 5.88
N TYR A 419 19.82 19.25 6.78
CA TYR A 419 18.43 19.49 7.22
C TYR A 419 17.55 20.06 6.10
N ASP A 420 18.10 20.97 5.29
CA ASP A 420 17.42 21.50 4.10
C ASP A 420 17.05 20.40 3.11
N LEU A 421 17.97 19.46 2.85
CA LEU A 421 17.69 18.32 1.98
C LEU A 421 16.54 17.46 2.52
N VAL A 422 16.58 17.11 3.81
CA VAL A 422 15.53 16.27 4.42
C VAL A 422 14.18 16.95 4.31
N LEU A 423 14.11 18.24 4.66
CA LEU A 423 12.88 19.03 4.58
C LEU A 423 12.37 19.13 3.15
N GLY A 424 13.24 19.40 2.18
CA GLY A 424 12.85 19.48 0.77
C GLY A 424 12.17 18.20 0.29
N VAL A 425 12.74 17.03 0.61
CA VAL A 425 12.18 15.74 0.20
C VAL A 425 10.88 15.41 0.95
N LEU A 426 10.83 15.66 2.27
CA LEU A 426 9.63 15.40 3.07
C LEU A 426 8.47 16.30 2.64
N MET A 427 8.71 17.59 2.41
CA MET A 427 7.67 18.55 2.01
C MET A 427 7.14 18.30 0.59
N GLU A 428 7.96 17.78 -0.33
CA GLU A 428 7.50 17.43 -1.68
C GLU A 428 6.57 16.21 -1.69
N ARG A 429 6.77 15.27 -0.75
CA ARG A 429 6.16 13.93 -0.80
C ARG A 429 5.16 13.62 0.30
N THR A 430 5.11 14.44 1.35
CA THR A 430 4.17 14.30 2.45
C THR A 430 3.27 15.54 2.52
N ARG A 431 2.02 15.38 2.98
CA ARG A 431 1.14 16.54 3.20
C ARG A 431 1.78 17.44 4.26
N ASP A 432 1.77 18.76 4.03
CA ASP A 432 2.36 19.76 4.92
C ASP A 432 2.01 19.48 6.41
N ASN A 433 3.05 19.47 7.27
CA ASN A 433 2.99 19.33 8.75
C ASN A 433 3.11 17.91 9.36
N SER A 434 4.01 17.05 8.86
CA SER A 434 4.43 15.88 9.64
C SER A 434 5.27 16.31 10.87
N LYS A 435 5.17 15.55 11.98
CA LYS A 435 5.98 15.82 13.20
C LYS A 435 7.48 15.77 12.91
N GLU A 436 7.88 14.90 11.99
CA GLU A 436 9.26 14.76 11.52
C GLU A 436 9.72 16.01 10.76
N ALA A 437 8.92 16.50 9.82
CA ALA A 437 9.23 17.73 9.11
C ALA A 437 9.35 18.93 10.07
N GLU A 438 8.54 18.98 11.12
CA GLU A 438 8.65 20.06 12.10
C GLU A 438 9.95 19.99 12.93
N ALA A 439 10.36 18.79 13.35
CA ALA A 439 11.62 18.60 14.07
C ALA A 439 12.84 19.09 13.24
N PHE A 440 12.90 18.72 11.96
CA PHE A 440 13.96 19.20 11.07
C PHE A 440 13.87 20.70 10.78
N ARG A 441 12.66 21.27 10.72
CA ARG A 441 12.42 22.72 10.51
C ARG A 441 12.94 23.54 11.68
N GLU A 442 12.68 23.09 12.91
CA GLU A 442 13.20 23.71 14.12
C GLU A 442 14.74 23.68 14.15
N GLN A 443 15.35 22.53 13.83
CA GLN A 443 16.81 22.42 13.75
C GLN A 443 17.41 23.30 12.66
N LEU A 444 16.83 23.32 11.46
CA LEU A 444 17.27 24.20 10.37
C LEU A 444 17.22 25.67 10.79
N THR A 445 16.14 26.09 11.44
CA THR A 445 15.96 27.47 11.91
C THR A 445 17.00 27.84 12.96
N ALA A 446 17.23 26.97 13.94
CA ALA A 446 18.21 27.18 15.00
C ALA A 446 19.64 27.31 14.42
N ARG A 447 20.05 26.38 13.55
CA ARG A 447 21.39 26.41 12.94
C ARG A 447 21.57 27.57 11.96
N SER A 448 20.51 27.97 11.27
CA SER A 448 20.52 29.17 10.42
C SER A 448 20.83 30.43 11.23
N GLY A 449 20.20 30.59 12.40
CA GLY A 449 20.48 31.70 13.32
C GLY A 449 21.93 31.71 13.82
N GLU A 450 22.44 30.55 14.23
CA GLU A 450 23.84 30.40 14.67
C GLU A 450 24.84 30.71 13.54
N TYR A 451 24.59 30.21 12.32
CA TYR A 451 25.44 30.45 11.17
C TYR A 451 25.52 31.93 10.81
N VAL A 452 24.38 32.64 10.87
CA VAL A 452 24.32 34.07 10.61
C VAL A 452 25.19 34.86 11.59
N GLU A 453 25.15 34.54 12.88
CA GLU A 453 26.02 35.18 13.87
C GLU A 453 27.50 34.89 13.59
N GLU A 454 27.82 33.65 13.23
CA GLU A 454 29.18 33.20 12.94
C GLU A 454 29.80 33.88 11.71
N ILE A 455 29.03 34.11 10.63
CA ILE A 455 29.51 34.82 9.43
C ILE A 455 29.57 36.34 9.63
N LEU A 456 28.74 36.90 10.51
CA LEU A 456 28.78 38.33 10.81
C LEU A 456 29.92 38.69 11.77
N ALA A 457 30.31 37.79 12.66
CA ALA A 457 31.29 38.06 13.72
C ALA A 457 32.67 38.54 13.22
N PRO A 458 33.30 37.95 12.16
CA PRO A 458 34.60 38.41 11.66
C PRO A 458 34.58 39.87 11.16
N HIS A 459 33.46 40.31 10.61
CA HIS A 459 33.33 41.64 10.00
C HIS A 459 32.72 42.68 10.95
N PHE A 460 31.76 42.26 11.77
CA PHE A 460 30.92 43.15 12.59
C PHE A 460 30.93 42.78 14.07
N GLY A 461 31.76 41.83 14.51
CA GLY A 461 31.82 41.34 15.89
C GLY A 461 32.08 42.44 16.92
N GLY A 462 32.88 43.44 16.57
CA GLY A 462 33.10 44.61 17.44
C GLY A 462 31.84 45.41 17.73
N ILE A 463 30.96 45.59 16.72
CA ILE A 463 29.65 46.24 16.89
C ILE A 463 28.71 45.34 17.69
N ILE A 464 28.66 44.05 17.37
CA ILE A 464 27.81 43.07 18.05
C ILE A 464 28.15 43.03 19.55
N GLN A 465 29.44 42.93 19.89
CA GLN A 465 29.91 42.92 21.27
C GLN A 465 29.62 44.26 21.98
N PHE A 466 29.86 45.39 21.32
CA PHE A 466 29.54 46.70 21.88
C PHE A 466 28.06 46.83 22.22
N VAL A 467 27.17 46.40 21.32
CA VAL A 467 25.71 46.39 21.55
C VAL A 467 25.36 45.51 22.74
N ARG A 468 25.89 44.27 22.80
CA ARG A 468 25.62 43.33 23.90
C ARG A 468 26.11 43.84 25.26
N GLU A 469 27.21 44.58 25.31
CA GLU A 469 27.77 45.13 26.55
C GLU A 469 27.08 46.44 26.97
N CYS A 470 26.77 47.32 26.02
CA CYS A 470 26.29 48.67 26.32
C CYS A 470 24.76 48.78 26.43
N GLU A 471 23.98 47.89 25.81
CA GLU A 471 22.52 47.90 25.99
C GLU A 471 22.08 47.69 27.44
N PRO A 472 22.60 46.69 28.20
CA PRO A 472 22.26 46.54 29.61
C PRO A 472 22.68 47.75 30.45
N MET A 473 23.75 48.46 30.07
CA MET A 473 24.20 49.67 30.75
C MET A 473 23.23 50.84 30.51
N LEU A 474 22.70 50.95 29.29
CA LEU A 474 21.67 51.93 28.95
C LEU A 474 20.36 51.64 29.70
N GLU A 475 19.95 50.38 29.78
CA GLU A 475 18.74 49.95 30.51
C GLU A 475 18.85 50.18 32.02
N LYS A 476 20.06 50.07 32.59
CA LYS A 476 20.36 50.35 34.00
C LYS A 476 20.70 51.82 34.28
N GLU A 477 20.50 52.71 33.31
CA GLU A 477 20.77 54.16 33.40
C GLU A 477 22.23 54.51 33.79
N GLN A 478 23.20 53.66 33.45
CA GLN A 478 24.62 53.83 33.76
C GLN A 478 25.32 54.77 32.76
N MET A 479 24.84 56.01 32.65
CA MET A 479 25.24 56.98 31.62
C MET A 479 26.73 57.35 31.67
N GLU A 480 27.35 57.35 32.85
CA GLU A 480 28.79 57.64 33.01
C GLU A 480 29.67 56.52 32.43
N GLU A 481 29.26 55.26 32.56
CA GLU A 481 30.00 54.13 31.99
C GLU A 481 29.82 54.07 30.46
N LEU A 482 28.64 54.42 29.97
CA LEU A 482 28.38 54.55 28.53
C LEU A 482 29.24 55.64 27.88
N ARG A 483 29.45 56.77 28.57
CA ARG A 483 30.36 57.84 28.13
C ARG A 483 31.82 57.39 28.05
N ARG A 484 32.27 56.52 28.95
CA ARG A 484 33.64 55.96 28.91
C ARG A 484 33.89 55.10 27.68
N GLN A 485 32.85 54.50 27.11
CA GLN A 485 32.92 53.70 25.89
C GLN A 485 32.94 54.55 24.60
N GLU A 486 32.87 55.89 24.68
CA GLU A 486 32.76 56.76 23.50
C GLU A 486 33.94 56.60 22.52
N ARG A 487 35.18 56.50 23.02
CA ARG A 487 36.37 56.29 22.17
C ARG A 487 36.28 54.98 21.39
N ARG A 488 35.82 53.91 22.04
CA ARG A 488 35.61 52.60 21.41
C ARG A 488 34.50 52.68 20.36
N SER A 489 33.41 53.40 20.66
CA SER A 489 32.29 53.61 19.74
C SER A 489 32.72 54.34 18.46
N LEU A 490 33.55 55.39 18.57
CA LEU A 490 34.08 56.14 17.42
C LEU A 490 35.00 55.29 16.55
N ALA A 491 35.86 54.46 17.15
CA ALA A 491 36.71 53.53 16.42
C ALA A 491 35.90 52.50 15.63
N LEU A 492 34.82 51.97 16.24
CA LEU A 492 33.89 51.04 15.58
C LEU A 492 33.12 51.71 14.42
N VAL A 493 32.67 52.96 14.61
CA VAL A 493 32.00 53.74 13.56
C VAL A 493 32.93 53.96 12.35
N ALA A 494 34.18 54.35 12.60
CA ALA A 494 35.16 54.57 11.55
C ALA A 494 35.48 53.28 10.77
N ASN A 495 35.72 52.17 11.48
CA ASN A 495 35.98 50.86 10.87
C ASN A 495 34.77 50.38 10.03
N PHE A 496 33.57 50.44 10.61
CA PHE A 496 32.34 50.08 9.90
C PHE A 496 32.17 50.89 8.62
N SER A 497 32.34 52.21 8.70
CA SER A 497 32.13 53.11 7.57
C SER A 497 33.10 52.86 6.41
N SER A 498 34.31 52.38 6.72
CA SER A 498 35.31 52.00 5.72
C SER A 498 35.03 50.64 5.07
N ASN A 499 34.55 49.65 5.83
CA ASN A 499 34.66 48.24 5.43
C ASN A 499 33.33 47.52 5.19
N TRP A 500 32.19 48.11 5.57
CA TRP A 500 30.88 47.44 5.53
C TRP A 500 30.51 46.89 4.13
N LYS A 501 30.87 47.61 3.06
CA LYS A 501 30.51 47.22 1.68
C LYS A 501 31.28 45.97 1.24
N THR A 502 32.60 45.95 1.47
CA THR A 502 33.47 44.80 1.15
C THR A 502 33.07 43.59 1.99
N ALA A 503 32.79 43.77 3.28
CA ALA A 503 32.31 42.69 4.15
C ALA A 503 31.01 42.05 3.64
N LEU A 504 30.05 42.86 3.17
CA LEU A 504 28.81 42.34 2.60
C LEU A 504 29.02 41.58 1.28
N GLU A 505 29.94 42.04 0.43
CA GLU A 505 30.32 41.35 -0.80
C GLU A 505 30.97 39.98 -0.51
N GLU A 506 31.84 39.92 0.50
CA GLU A 506 32.49 38.69 0.97
C GLU A 506 31.49 37.69 1.56
N ILE A 507 30.60 38.16 2.45
CA ILE A 507 29.53 37.33 3.03
C ILE A 507 28.64 36.75 1.93
N ASN A 508 28.19 37.58 0.97
CA ASN A 508 27.35 37.10 -0.13
C ASN A 508 28.07 36.02 -0.97
N LYS A 509 29.35 36.23 -1.29
CA LYS A 509 30.14 35.25 -2.05
C LYS A 509 30.28 33.95 -1.27
N GLU A 510 30.54 34.03 0.02
CA GLU A 510 30.69 32.86 0.89
C GLU A 510 29.41 32.05 1.00
N VAL A 511 28.27 32.70 1.24
CA VAL A 511 26.96 32.03 1.32
C VAL A 511 26.64 31.32 0.00
N LEU A 512 26.84 31.97 -1.14
CA LEU A 512 26.58 31.37 -2.47
C LEU A 512 27.45 30.13 -2.76
N LEU A 513 28.67 30.06 -2.21
CA LEU A 513 29.56 28.91 -2.39
C LEU A 513 29.28 27.77 -1.39
N SER A 514 28.66 28.08 -0.25
CA SER A 514 28.48 27.14 0.87
C SER A 514 27.21 26.30 0.75
N PHE A 515 26.16 26.81 0.10
CA PHE A 515 24.84 26.18 0.04
C PHE A 515 24.48 25.79 -1.40
N PRO A 516 24.30 24.49 -1.71
CA PRO A 516 23.87 24.04 -3.04
C PRO A 516 22.46 24.52 -3.41
N SER A 517 21.57 24.68 -2.42
CA SER A 517 20.24 25.23 -2.61
C SER A 517 20.31 26.75 -2.67
N LEU A 518 19.96 27.32 -3.83
CA LEU A 518 19.91 28.77 -4.01
C LEU A 518 18.89 29.43 -3.08
N VAL A 519 17.76 28.76 -2.84
CA VAL A 519 16.69 29.25 -1.94
C VAL A 519 17.22 29.36 -0.51
N THR A 520 17.95 28.35 -0.05
CA THR A 520 18.53 28.29 1.30
C THR A 520 19.61 29.35 1.45
N GLY A 521 20.52 29.45 0.47
CA GLY A 521 21.54 30.51 0.45
C GLY A 521 20.94 31.91 0.48
N GLN A 522 19.90 32.17 -0.31
CA GLN A 522 19.19 33.45 -0.30
C GLN A 522 18.51 33.75 1.04
N THR A 523 17.86 32.74 1.64
CA THR A 523 17.20 32.87 2.94
C THR A 523 18.19 33.21 4.05
N LEU A 524 19.35 32.53 4.08
CA LEU A 524 20.42 32.80 5.04
C LEU A 524 21.04 34.17 4.85
N LEU A 525 21.26 34.57 3.59
CA LEU A 525 21.75 35.91 3.29
C LEU A 525 20.76 36.97 3.77
N GLN A 526 19.46 36.79 3.51
CA GLN A 526 18.42 37.71 3.99
C GLN A 526 18.39 37.76 5.52
N LEU A 527 18.52 36.63 6.20
CA LEU A 527 18.59 36.57 7.66
C LEU A 527 19.82 37.31 8.18
N ALA A 528 20.99 37.14 7.55
CA ALA A 528 22.21 37.86 7.89
C ALA A 528 22.08 39.37 7.72
N LEU A 529 21.52 39.82 6.60
CA LEU A 529 21.29 41.23 6.32
C LEU A 529 20.27 41.83 7.29
N THR A 530 19.25 41.06 7.66
CA THR A 530 18.25 41.48 8.67
C THR A 530 18.88 41.63 10.04
N ASN A 531 19.66 40.64 10.50
CA ASN A 531 20.37 40.71 11.78
C ASN A 531 21.39 41.86 11.80
N LEU A 532 22.13 42.08 10.71
CA LEU A 532 23.03 43.23 10.59
C LEU A 532 22.29 44.56 10.76
N LEU A 533 21.12 44.73 10.11
CA LEU A 533 20.32 45.94 10.25
C LEU A 533 19.77 46.11 11.68
N GLN A 534 19.40 45.03 12.35
CA GLN A 534 18.99 45.07 13.76
C GLN A 534 20.13 45.52 14.66
N TYR A 535 21.33 44.93 14.51
CA TYR A 535 22.52 45.37 15.27
C TYR A 535 22.92 46.81 14.92
N TYR A 536 22.83 47.22 13.67
CA TYR A 536 23.08 48.61 13.26
C TYR A 536 22.13 49.57 13.98
N HIS A 537 20.83 49.27 14.02
CA HIS A 537 19.84 50.12 14.68
C HIS A 537 20.08 50.21 16.19
N ARG A 538 20.38 49.08 16.82
CA ARG A 538 20.74 48.98 18.25
C ARG A 538 22.02 49.76 18.55
N PHE A 539 23.04 49.60 17.73
CA PHE A 539 24.30 50.33 17.83
C PHE A 539 24.09 51.84 17.69
N HIS A 540 23.35 52.29 16.66
CA HIS A 540 23.07 53.71 16.46
C HIS A 540 22.37 54.35 17.67
N LYS A 541 21.45 53.63 18.35
CA LYS A 541 20.81 54.13 19.58
C LYS A 541 21.81 54.36 20.71
N LEU A 542 22.84 53.53 20.82
CA LEU A 542 23.88 53.64 21.86
C LEU A 542 24.94 54.71 21.56
N LEU A 543 25.04 55.19 20.31
CA LEU A 543 26.04 56.19 19.93
C LEU A 543 25.71 57.59 20.46
N THR A 544 26.76 58.35 20.80
CA THR A 544 26.66 59.80 21.09
C THR A 544 26.32 60.58 19.81
N PRO A 545 25.75 61.79 19.91
CA PRO A 545 25.38 62.60 18.74
C PRO A 545 26.54 62.80 17.75
N ASN A 546 27.76 63.00 18.27
CA ASN A 546 28.97 63.13 17.46
C ASN A 546 29.28 61.84 16.68
N ALA A 547 29.27 60.69 17.35
CA ALA A 547 29.52 59.39 16.71
C ALA A 547 28.45 59.03 15.66
N ARG A 548 27.18 59.40 15.90
CA ARG A 548 26.08 59.18 14.93
C ARG A 548 26.30 59.89 13.61
N THR A 549 26.82 61.12 13.61
CA THR A 549 27.07 61.88 12.36
C THR A 549 28.15 61.27 11.48
N GLN A 550 29.03 60.45 12.06
CA GLN A 550 30.13 59.80 11.34
C GLN A 550 29.76 58.40 10.84
N LEU A 551 28.62 57.84 11.27
CA LEU A 551 28.15 56.53 10.86
C LEU A 551 27.47 56.61 9.49
N VAL A 552 27.81 55.67 8.60
CA VAL A 552 27.18 55.55 7.28
C VAL A 552 25.66 55.53 7.42
N ASN A 553 24.98 56.36 6.63
CA ASN A 553 23.54 56.46 6.64
C ASN A 553 22.89 55.12 6.28
N ILE A 554 21.95 54.68 7.11
CA ILE A 554 21.23 53.40 6.93
C ILE A 554 20.55 53.26 5.55
N HIS A 555 20.10 54.35 4.93
CA HIS A 555 19.49 54.31 3.61
C HIS A 555 20.47 53.85 2.53
N VAL A 556 21.76 54.20 2.67
CA VAL A 556 22.83 53.74 1.77
C VAL A 556 23.03 52.23 1.91
N ILE A 557 23.04 51.74 3.15
CA ILE A 557 23.18 50.31 3.46
C ILE A 557 21.98 49.53 2.92
N LYS A 558 20.75 50.00 3.18
CA LYS A 558 19.52 49.37 2.68
C LYS A 558 19.46 49.34 1.15
N MET A 559 19.87 50.41 0.48
CA MET A 559 19.93 50.46 -0.99
C MET A 559 20.97 49.49 -1.55
N PHE A 560 22.10 49.30 -0.85
CA PHE A 560 23.11 48.32 -1.26
C PHE A 560 22.63 46.88 -1.06
N ILE A 561 22.01 46.59 0.08
CA ILE A 561 21.39 45.29 0.41
C ILE A 561 20.35 44.88 -0.64
N LYS A 562 19.57 45.84 -1.17
CA LYS A 562 18.59 45.59 -2.23
C LYS A 562 19.16 44.93 -3.49
N LYS A 563 20.48 45.03 -3.73
CA LYS A 563 21.15 44.37 -4.87
C LYS A 563 21.21 42.85 -4.73
N TYR A 564 21.24 42.35 -3.50
CA TYR A 564 21.36 40.92 -3.20
C TYR A 564 20.01 40.23 -2.98
N SER A 565 18.96 41.02 -2.77
CA SER A 565 17.58 40.55 -2.62
C SER A 565 16.83 40.49 -3.96
N GLY A 566 17.49 40.08 -5.05
CA GLY A 566 16.91 40.13 -6.40
C GLY A 566 15.58 39.38 -6.52
N SER A 567 14.50 40.12 -6.79
CA SER A 567 13.13 39.68 -7.14
C SER A 567 12.18 39.37 -5.98
N PHE A 568 11.69 40.43 -5.32
CA PHE A 568 10.48 40.39 -4.49
C PHE A 568 9.23 40.33 -5.40
N ASN A 569 8.42 39.29 -5.26
CA ASN A 569 6.97 39.41 -5.30
C ASN A 569 6.47 38.93 -3.94
N ILE A 570 5.79 39.82 -3.22
CA ILE A 570 4.80 39.43 -2.19
C ILE A 570 3.57 38.93 -2.95
#